data_AF-X6NJP3-F1
#
_entry.id   AF-X6NJP3-F1
#
_cell.length_a   1.000
_cell.length_b   1.000
_cell.length_c   1.000
_cell.angle_alpha   90.00
_cell.angle_beta   90.00
_cell.angle_gamma   90.00
#
_symmetry.space_group_name_H-M   'P 1'
#
loop_
_entity.id
_entity.type
_entity.pdbx_description
1 polymer ?
#
loop_
_entity_poly.entity_id
_entity_poly.type
_entity_poly.pdbx_seq_one_letter_code
_entity_poly.pdbx_strand_id
1 'polypeptide(L)'
;KKKKNRVKALERRVSELMGFSHLIALSGQTYSRKIDYEIVSTMAGVAHSAHKMCTDIRLLASFQELEEPFESTQVGSSAMAYKRNPMRSERVCSLARYVGGFAQPIGETHSIQWMERSLDDSAIRRMILPETFLGIDAILDISHNIIDGITVWPKVIDRVLFCFFLKKKNYNKINLNQ
;
A
#
# COMPACT_ATOMS: atom_id res chain seq x y z
N LYS A 1 -33.70 34.11 15.97
CA LYS A 1 -33.93 32.67 16.21
C LYS A 1 -34.43 31.90 14.96
N LYS A 2 -35.55 32.29 14.31
CA LYS A 2 -36.09 31.60 13.10
C LYS A 2 -35.09 31.42 11.93
N LYS A 3 -34.29 32.44 11.56
CA LYS A 3 -33.30 32.32 10.47
C LYS A 3 -32.18 31.31 10.79
N LYS A 4 -31.62 31.34 12.02
CA LYS A 4 -30.60 30.37 12.47
C LYS A 4 -31.09 28.91 12.40
N ASN A 5 -32.38 28.68 12.69
CA ASN A 5 -32.96 27.34 12.60
C ASN A 5 -33.11 26.86 11.15
N ARG A 6 -33.39 27.76 10.19
CA ARG A 6 -33.46 27.41 8.77
C ARG A 6 -32.10 27.05 8.18
N VAL A 7 -31.04 27.79 8.55
CA VAL A 7 -29.67 27.48 8.09
C VAL A 7 -29.22 26.11 8.58
N LYS A 8 -29.39 25.81 9.87
CA LYS A 8 -29.06 24.49 10.43
C LYS A 8 -29.90 23.36 9.83
N ALA A 9 -31.17 23.60 9.54
CA ALA A 9 -32.03 22.61 8.87
C ALA A 9 -31.58 22.35 7.43
N LEU A 10 -31.11 23.38 6.72
CA LEU A 10 -30.56 23.24 5.38
C LEU A 10 -29.26 22.42 5.40
N GLU A 11 -28.31 22.74 6.28
CA GLU A 11 -27.05 21.98 6.41
C GLU A 11 -27.32 20.49 6.69
N ARG A 12 -28.23 20.19 7.62
CA ARG A 12 -28.64 18.80 7.91
C ARG A 12 -29.24 18.11 6.70
N ARG A 13 -30.17 18.77 6.01
CA ARG A 13 -30.81 18.19 4.82
C ARG A 13 -29.80 17.93 3.70
N VAL A 14 -28.84 18.83 3.48
CA VAL A 14 -27.77 18.62 2.49
C VAL A 14 -26.88 17.44 2.90
N SER A 15 -26.51 17.34 4.18
CA SER A 15 -25.75 16.20 4.71
C SER A 15 -26.46 14.87 4.52
N GLU A 16 -27.75 14.81 4.86
CA GLU A 16 -28.60 13.63 4.69
C GLU A 16 -28.70 13.21 3.22
N LEU A 17 -28.90 14.16 2.31
CA LEU A 17 -28.94 13.90 0.86
C LEU A 17 -27.61 13.40 0.30
N MET A 18 -26.48 13.84 0.88
CA MET A 18 -25.14 13.39 0.51
C MET A 18 -24.70 12.10 1.23
N GLY A 19 -25.54 11.55 2.12
CA GLY A 19 -25.25 10.32 2.86
C GLY A 19 -24.30 10.48 4.05
N PHE A 20 -24.05 11.70 4.53
CA PHE A 20 -23.18 11.95 5.68
C PHE A 20 -23.99 12.06 6.98
N SER A 21 -23.60 11.27 7.98
CA SER A 21 -24.18 11.30 9.33
C SER A 21 -23.62 12.42 10.21
N HIS A 22 -22.47 12.99 9.85
CA HIS A 22 -21.75 13.98 10.64
C HIS A 22 -21.46 15.24 9.83
N LEU A 23 -21.55 16.38 10.51
CA LEU A 23 -21.27 17.71 9.97
C LEU A 23 -19.98 18.26 10.58
N ILE A 24 -19.21 18.98 9.78
CA ILE A 24 -18.09 19.77 10.27
C ILE A 24 -18.67 20.99 11.00
N ALA A 25 -18.44 21.08 12.31
CA ALA A 25 -19.01 22.15 13.13
C ALA A 25 -18.36 23.52 12.88
N LEU A 26 -17.07 23.53 12.52
CA LEU A 26 -16.26 24.72 12.29
C LEU A 26 -15.37 24.51 11.07
N SER A 27 -15.51 25.39 10.09
CA SER A 27 -14.66 25.45 8.91
C SER A 27 -14.30 26.91 8.61
N GLY A 28 -13.16 27.12 7.96
CA GLY A 28 -12.90 28.36 7.24
C GLY A 28 -13.68 28.36 5.92
N GLN A 29 -13.03 28.73 4.83
CA GLN A 29 -13.64 28.63 3.50
C GLN A 29 -13.83 27.16 3.06
N THR A 30 -12.99 26.25 3.57
CA THR A 30 -13.05 24.81 3.25
C THR A 30 -12.95 23.95 4.50
N TYR A 31 -13.24 22.66 4.36
CA TYR A 31 -12.86 21.66 5.34
C TYR A 31 -11.33 21.68 5.58
N SER A 32 -10.91 21.25 6.77
CA SER A 32 -9.48 21.23 7.12
C SER A 32 -8.70 20.25 6.25
N ARG A 33 -7.59 20.70 5.66
CA ARG A 33 -6.67 19.84 4.89
C ARG A 33 -5.99 18.75 5.71
N LYS A 34 -6.14 18.78 7.04
CA LYS A 34 -5.79 17.65 7.91
C LYS A 34 -6.52 16.36 7.52
N ILE A 35 -7.77 16.46 7.06
CA ILE A 35 -8.55 15.30 6.61
C ILE A 35 -7.88 14.64 5.40
N ASP A 36 -7.37 15.45 4.45
CA ASP A 36 -6.63 14.94 3.29
C ASP A 36 -5.37 14.18 3.74
N TYR A 37 -4.64 14.72 4.72
CA TYR A 37 -3.46 14.06 5.29
C TYR A 37 -3.79 12.75 6.00
N GLU A 38 -4.86 12.69 6.80
CA GLU A 38 -5.29 11.47 7.49
C GLU A 38 -5.63 10.35 6.50
N ILE A 39 -6.33 10.69 5.40
CA ILE A 39 -6.65 9.75 4.33
C ILE A 39 -5.37 9.26 3.64
N VAL A 40 -4.54 10.18 3.15
CA VAL A 40 -3.36 9.83 2.35
C VAL A 40 -2.30 9.10 3.19
N SER A 41 -2.11 9.47 4.46
CA SER A 41 -1.18 8.77 5.35
C SER A 41 -1.62 7.34 5.66
N THR A 42 -2.92 7.11 5.83
CA THR A 42 -3.47 5.75 5.98
C THR A 42 -3.22 4.91 4.74
N MET A 43 -3.47 5.48 3.55
CA MET A 43 -3.21 4.84 2.26
C MET A 43 -1.72 4.55 2.06
N ALA A 44 -0.83 5.49 2.42
CA ALA A 44 0.61 5.27 2.40
C ALA A 44 1.03 4.10 3.31
N GLY A 45 0.39 3.94 4.48
CA GLY A 45 0.61 2.79 5.36
C GLY A 45 0.25 1.44 4.70
N VAL A 46 -0.85 1.39 3.96
CA VAL A 46 -1.24 0.21 3.16
C VAL A 46 -0.19 -0.07 2.08
N ALA A 47 0.24 0.96 1.35
CA ALA A 47 1.27 0.85 0.33
C ALA A 47 2.59 0.29 0.92
N HIS A 48 3.07 0.82 2.05
CA HIS A 48 4.28 0.33 2.70
C HIS A 48 4.18 -1.13 3.14
N SER A 49 3.01 -1.55 3.62
CA SER A 49 2.75 -2.95 4.00
C SER A 49 2.83 -3.88 2.77
N ALA A 50 2.20 -3.49 1.67
CA ALA A 50 2.28 -4.23 0.40
C ALA A 50 3.71 -4.25 -0.17
N HIS A 51 4.45 -3.14 -0.07
CA HIS A 51 5.84 -3.06 -0.50
C HIS A 51 6.73 -4.07 0.23
N LYS A 52 6.58 -4.16 1.55
CA LYS A 52 7.31 -5.12 2.40
C LYS A 52 6.96 -6.56 2.02
N MET A 53 5.67 -6.87 1.93
CA MET A 53 5.20 -8.21 1.56
C MET A 53 5.76 -8.65 0.21
N CYS A 54 5.63 -7.82 -0.83
CA CYS A 54 6.12 -8.15 -2.16
C CYS A 54 7.65 -8.19 -2.23
N THR A 55 8.35 -7.45 -1.37
CA THR A 55 9.82 -7.59 -1.24
C THR A 55 10.20 -8.95 -0.70
N ASP A 56 9.51 -9.45 0.33
CA ASP A 56 9.74 -10.80 0.85
C ASP A 56 9.44 -11.88 -0.20
N ILE A 57 8.32 -11.74 -0.92
CA ILE A 57 7.95 -12.68 -2.01
C ILE A 57 9.06 -12.74 -3.06
N ARG A 58 9.63 -11.59 -3.46
CA ARG A 58 10.74 -11.54 -4.41
C ARG A 58 12.00 -12.24 -3.88
N LEU A 59 12.29 -12.11 -2.58
CA LEU A 59 13.41 -12.83 -1.94
C LEU A 59 13.16 -14.34 -1.93
N LEU A 60 11.97 -14.79 -1.52
CA LEU A 60 11.62 -16.22 -1.49
C LEU A 60 11.61 -16.84 -2.89
N ALA A 61 11.22 -16.07 -3.90
CA ALA A 61 11.33 -16.47 -5.30
C ALA A 61 12.79 -16.68 -5.74
N SER A 62 13.73 -15.88 -5.24
CA SER A 62 15.17 -16.10 -5.51
C SER A 62 15.70 -17.40 -4.90
N PHE A 63 15.07 -17.90 -3.82
CA PHE A 63 15.40 -19.17 -3.18
C PHE A 63 14.62 -20.36 -3.74
N GLN A 64 13.70 -20.13 -4.69
CA GLN A 64 12.80 -21.14 -5.25
C GLN A 64 11.91 -21.80 -4.18
N GLU A 65 11.66 -21.13 -3.07
CA GLU A 65 10.77 -21.62 -2.00
C GLU A 65 9.30 -21.27 -2.30
N LEU A 66 9.10 -20.18 -3.04
CA LEU A 66 7.79 -19.62 -3.36
C LEU A 66 7.83 -18.95 -4.74
N GLU A 67 6.76 -19.03 -5.51
CA GLU A 67 6.59 -18.32 -6.79
C GLU A 67 5.24 -17.60 -6.84
N GLU A 68 5.20 -16.45 -7.51
CA GLU A 68 3.94 -15.78 -7.86
C GLU A 68 3.22 -16.55 -8.99
N PRO A 69 1.89 -16.38 -9.17
CA PRO A 69 1.16 -17.09 -10.20
C PRO A 69 1.77 -16.88 -11.59
N PHE A 70 1.81 -17.95 -12.38
CA PHE A 70 2.36 -17.90 -13.73
C PHE A 70 1.31 -18.39 -14.72
N GLU A 71 0.86 -17.50 -15.60
CA GLU A 71 -0.16 -17.86 -16.60
C GLU A 71 0.46 -18.77 -17.67
N SER A 72 -0.34 -19.68 -18.21
CA SER A 72 0.13 -20.66 -19.22
C SER A 72 0.65 -20.01 -20.50
N THR A 73 0.18 -18.81 -20.82
CA THR A 73 0.60 -18.02 -21.98
C THR A 73 1.70 -17.00 -21.67
N GLN A 74 2.09 -16.87 -20.40
CA GLN A 74 3.06 -15.86 -19.96
C GLN A 74 4.47 -16.26 -20.40
N VAL A 75 5.15 -15.35 -21.09
CA VAL A 75 6.57 -15.51 -21.44
C VAL A 75 7.41 -14.88 -20.32
N GLY A 76 8.09 -15.70 -19.52
CA GLY A 76 8.90 -15.21 -18.39
C GLY A 76 10.19 -14.51 -18.84
N SER A 77 10.91 -15.10 -19.79
CA SER A 77 12.15 -14.60 -20.36
C SER A 77 12.23 -15.03 -21.83
N SER A 78 12.58 -14.11 -22.72
CA SER A 78 12.75 -14.40 -24.15
C SER A 78 13.89 -15.39 -24.44
N ALA A 79 14.79 -15.61 -23.48
CA ALA A 79 15.99 -16.44 -23.66
C ALA A 79 16.01 -17.71 -22.79
N MET A 80 15.21 -17.80 -21.72
CA MET A 80 15.32 -18.87 -20.72
C MET A 80 13.93 -19.36 -20.27
N ALA A 81 13.49 -20.50 -20.81
CA ALA A 81 12.14 -21.04 -20.58
C ALA A 81 11.84 -21.38 -19.11
N TYR A 82 12.86 -21.67 -18.30
CA TYR A 82 12.71 -21.98 -16.88
C TYR A 82 12.75 -20.75 -15.97
N LYS A 83 13.16 -19.59 -16.48
CA LYS A 83 13.34 -18.38 -15.66
C LYS A 83 12.00 -17.67 -15.45
N ARG A 84 11.49 -17.75 -14.23
CA ARG A 84 10.28 -17.05 -13.78
C ARG A 84 10.69 -15.85 -12.92
N ASN A 85 10.27 -14.65 -13.32
CA ASN A 85 10.56 -13.42 -12.57
C ASN A 85 9.30 -12.99 -11.81
N PRO A 86 9.42 -12.52 -10.55
CA PRO A 86 8.30 -12.05 -9.75
C PRO A 86 7.85 -10.64 -10.16
N MET A 87 7.42 -10.49 -11.42
CA MET A 87 7.11 -9.21 -12.06
C MET A 87 5.89 -8.49 -11.46
N ARG A 88 4.88 -9.23 -11.00
CA ARG A 88 3.71 -8.62 -10.33
C ARG A 88 4.13 -8.05 -8.99
N SER A 89 4.92 -8.80 -8.24
CA SER A 89 5.49 -8.36 -6.96
C SER A 89 6.37 -7.11 -7.15
N GLU A 90 7.19 -7.07 -8.21
CA GLU A 90 8.00 -5.89 -8.58
C GLU A 90 7.14 -4.67 -8.92
N ARG A 91 6.05 -4.87 -9.67
CA ARG A 91 5.08 -3.81 -10.00
C ARG A 91 4.44 -3.24 -8.75
N VAL A 92 3.98 -4.09 -7.83
CA VAL A 92 3.45 -3.66 -6.52
C VAL A 92 4.49 -2.85 -5.77
N CYS A 93 5.73 -3.32 -5.69
CA CYS A 93 6.80 -2.57 -5.02
C CYS A 93 7.02 -1.18 -5.63
N SER A 94 6.95 -1.06 -6.96
CA SER A 94 7.12 0.20 -7.67
C SER A 94 5.98 1.18 -7.37
N LEU A 95 4.73 0.74 -7.52
CA LEU A 95 3.55 1.57 -7.25
C LEU A 95 3.47 1.97 -5.77
N ALA A 96 3.78 1.03 -4.87
CA ALA A 96 3.76 1.28 -3.44
C ALA A 96 4.79 2.33 -3.01
N ARG A 97 5.97 2.36 -3.64
CA ARG A 97 6.97 3.41 -3.41
C ARG A 97 6.48 4.79 -3.89
N TYR A 98 5.77 4.83 -5.01
CA TYR A 98 5.20 6.05 -5.56
C TYR A 98 4.13 6.63 -4.61
N VAL A 99 3.11 5.83 -4.29
CA VAL A 99 2.00 6.24 -3.43
C VAL A 99 2.47 6.53 -1.99
N GLY A 100 3.41 5.75 -1.47
CA GLY A 100 3.97 5.94 -0.14
C GLY A 100 4.61 7.32 0.08
N GLY A 101 5.09 7.97 -1.00
CA GLY A 101 5.67 9.31 -0.96
C GLY A 101 4.67 10.45 -0.83
N PHE A 102 3.36 10.20 -1.01
CA PHE A 102 2.35 11.25 -1.08
C PHE A 102 1.94 11.86 0.27
N ALA A 103 2.21 11.17 1.38
CA ALA A 103 1.83 11.66 2.70
C ALA A 103 2.55 12.97 3.08
N GLN A 104 3.82 13.11 2.69
CA GLN A 104 4.62 14.30 2.98
C GLN A 104 4.05 15.58 2.31
N PRO A 105 3.91 15.66 0.97
CA PRO A 105 3.43 16.86 0.31
C PRO A 105 2.01 17.28 0.75
N ILE A 106 1.16 16.32 1.12
CA ILE A 106 -0.19 16.62 1.63
C ILE A 106 -0.13 17.13 3.08
N GLY A 107 0.79 16.60 3.89
CA GLY A 107 1.06 17.14 5.23
C GLY A 107 1.58 18.58 5.17
N GLU A 108 2.47 18.87 4.23
CA GLU A 108 2.98 20.23 3.95
C GLU A 108 1.86 21.16 3.46
N THR A 109 0.98 20.68 2.59
CA THR A 109 -0.19 21.44 2.12
C THR A 109 -1.09 21.86 3.28
N HIS A 110 -1.26 21.02 4.30
CA HIS A 110 -2.02 21.38 5.49
C HIS A 110 -1.30 22.42 6.36
N SER A 111 0.01 22.26 6.56
CA SER A 111 0.78 23.09 7.51
C SER A 111 0.92 24.55 7.07
N ILE A 112 0.91 24.81 5.76
CA ILE A 112 1.09 26.15 5.20
C ILE A 112 -0.21 26.88 4.85
N GLN A 113 -1.38 26.30 5.14
CA GLN A 113 -2.66 26.98 4.88
C GLN A 113 -2.78 28.27 5.69
N TRP A 114 -2.92 29.40 5.00
CA TRP A 114 -3.04 30.70 5.67
C TRP A 114 -4.49 30.98 6.09
N MET A 115 -4.69 31.13 7.41
CA MET A 115 -5.97 31.52 8.04
C MET A 115 -7.16 30.70 7.51
N GLU A 116 -8.18 31.33 6.90
CA GLU A 116 -9.40 30.66 6.46
C GLU A 116 -9.24 29.81 5.19
N ARG A 117 -8.26 30.14 4.33
CA ARG A 117 -7.78 29.35 3.16
C ARG A 117 -6.75 30.13 2.33
N SER A 118 -5.73 29.43 1.82
CA SER A 118 -4.92 29.84 0.66
C SER A 118 -5.09 28.84 -0.52
N LEU A 119 -4.96 29.29 -1.77
CA LEU A 119 -5.33 28.51 -2.97
C LEU A 119 -4.22 27.58 -3.51
N ASP A 120 -3.02 27.68 -2.95
CA ASP A 120 -1.87 26.80 -3.23
C ASP A 120 -2.19 25.31 -3.00
N ASP A 121 -3.24 25.00 -2.24
CA ASP A 121 -3.79 23.66 -2.05
C ASP A 121 -4.37 23.02 -3.32
N SER A 122 -4.84 23.82 -4.27
CA SER A 122 -5.70 23.35 -5.36
C SER A 122 -4.97 22.42 -6.34
N ALA A 123 -3.78 22.81 -6.81
CA ALA A 123 -3.08 22.07 -7.84
C ALA A 123 -2.59 20.71 -7.34
N ILE A 124 -1.96 20.68 -6.17
CA ILE A 124 -1.40 19.47 -5.58
C ILE A 124 -2.48 18.44 -5.24
N ARG A 125 -3.64 18.89 -4.72
CA ARG A 125 -4.77 18.00 -4.39
C ARG A 125 -5.39 17.36 -5.62
N ARG A 126 -5.38 18.03 -6.79
CA ARG A 126 -5.92 17.48 -8.04
C ARG A 126 -5.08 16.33 -8.59
N MET A 127 -3.78 16.30 -8.29
CA MET A 127 -2.88 15.23 -8.72
C MET A 127 -2.85 14.13 -7.68
N ILE A 128 -2.49 14.48 -6.44
CA ILE A 128 -2.17 13.49 -5.42
C ILE A 128 -3.41 12.73 -4.93
N LEU A 129 -4.56 13.39 -4.74
CA LEU A 129 -5.73 12.68 -4.19
C LEU A 129 -6.21 11.58 -5.15
N PRO A 130 -6.48 11.85 -6.45
CA PRO A 130 -6.87 10.78 -7.38
C PRO A 130 -5.79 9.71 -7.57
N GLU A 131 -4.53 10.11 -7.70
CA GLU A 131 -3.42 9.16 -7.88
C GLU A 131 -3.22 8.26 -6.67
N THR A 132 -3.48 8.75 -5.45
CA THR A 132 -3.45 7.92 -4.24
C THR A 132 -4.47 6.79 -4.33
N PHE A 133 -5.73 7.11 -4.66
CA PHE A 133 -6.78 6.09 -4.76
C PHE A 133 -6.53 5.11 -5.89
N LEU A 134 -6.18 5.59 -7.09
CA LEU A 134 -5.87 4.74 -8.24
C LEU A 134 -4.65 3.85 -7.99
N GLY A 135 -3.62 4.39 -7.35
CA GLY A 135 -2.41 3.65 -7.01
C GLY A 135 -2.68 2.54 -5.99
N ILE A 136 -3.46 2.83 -4.94
CA ILE A 136 -3.85 1.82 -3.94
C ILE A 136 -4.75 0.75 -4.55
N ASP A 137 -5.73 1.14 -5.36
CA ASP A 137 -6.61 0.20 -6.06
C ASP A 137 -5.80 -0.80 -6.88
N ALA A 138 -4.87 -0.32 -7.72
CA ALA A 138 -3.97 -1.16 -8.49
C ALA A 138 -3.06 -2.04 -7.60
N ILE A 139 -2.52 -1.50 -6.51
CA ILE A 139 -1.71 -2.27 -5.56
C ILE A 139 -2.51 -3.43 -4.97
N LEU A 140 -3.74 -3.18 -4.53
CA LEU A 140 -4.59 -4.18 -3.89
C LEU A 140 -5.05 -5.24 -4.89
N ASP A 141 -5.43 -4.85 -6.10
CA ASP A 141 -5.86 -5.77 -7.15
C ASP A 141 -4.72 -6.72 -7.56
N ILE A 142 -3.52 -6.18 -7.79
CA ILE A 142 -2.34 -7.01 -8.11
C ILE A 142 -1.95 -7.88 -6.91
N SER A 143 -2.00 -7.34 -5.68
CA SER A 143 -1.68 -8.11 -4.48
C SER A 143 -2.65 -9.27 -4.25
N HIS A 144 -3.94 -9.04 -4.49
CA HIS A 144 -4.97 -10.07 -4.44
C HIS A 144 -4.66 -11.19 -5.45
N ASN A 145 -4.33 -10.83 -6.70
CA ASN A 145 -3.94 -11.80 -7.71
C ASN A 145 -2.70 -12.62 -7.30
N ILE A 146 -1.67 -11.98 -6.72
CA ILE A 146 -0.46 -12.68 -6.26
C ILE A 146 -0.79 -13.69 -5.18
N ILE A 147 -1.57 -13.30 -4.17
CA ILE A 147 -1.88 -14.14 -3.00
C ILE A 147 -2.77 -15.32 -3.40
N ASP A 148 -3.77 -15.08 -4.26
CA ASP A 148 -4.73 -16.11 -4.70
C ASP A 148 -4.03 -17.23 -5.49
N GLY A 149 -3.02 -16.88 -6.29
CA GLY A 149 -2.30 -17.82 -7.15
C GLY A 149 -0.90 -18.23 -6.68
N ILE A 150 -0.55 -17.97 -5.41
CA ILE A 150 0.79 -18.19 -4.90
C ILE A 150 1.13 -19.69 -4.88
N THR A 151 2.31 -20.05 -5.38
CA THR A 151 2.78 -21.45 -5.40
C THR A 151 3.93 -21.62 -4.42
N VAL A 152 3.84 -22.61 -3.53
CA VAL A 152 4.88 -22.94 -2.55
C VAL A 152 5.55 -24.25 -2.94
N TRP A 153 6.85 -24.38 -2.71
CA TRP A 153 7.63 -25.58 -3.00
C TRP A 153 8.15 -26.28 -1.72
N PRO A 154 7.32 -27.10 -1.03
CA PRO A 154 7.68 -27.70 0.26
C PRO A 154 8.98 -28.50 0.24
N LYS A 155 9.26 -29.23 -0.85
CA LYS A 155 10.48 -30.04 -0.98
C LYS A 155 11.77 -29.20 -0.98
N VAL A 156 11.71 -27.97 -1.49
CA VAL A 156 12.86 -27.04 -1.48
C VAL A 156 13.08 -26.55 -0.05
N ILE A 157 12.00 -26.16 0.62
CA ILE A 157 12.00 -25.71 2.02
C ILE A 157 12.54 -26.82 2.95
N ASP A 158 12.05 -28.05 2.81
CA ASP A 158 12.49 -29.20 3.61
C ASP A 158 14.00 -29.47 3.43
N ARG A 159 14.51 -29.33 2.19
CA ARG A 159 15.93 -29.48 1.90
C ARG A 159 16.76 -28.40 2.60
N VAL A 160 16.32 -27.14 2.55
CA VAL A 160 16.99 -26.01 3.21
C VAL A 160 17.00 -26.22 4.73
N LEU A 161 15.86 -26.59 5.33
CA LEU A 161 15.74 -26.89 6.76
C LEU A 161 16.64 -28.06 7.17
N PHE A 162 16.65 -29.16 6.40
CA PHE A 162 17.50 -30.31 6.66
C PHE A 162 18.99 -29.92 6.68
N CYS A 163 19.45 -29.17 5.68
CA CYS A 163 20.83 -28.67 5.62
C CYS A 163 21.17 -27.76 6.81
N PHE A 164 20.24 -26.89 7.22
CA PHE A 164 20.41 -26.03 8.39
C PHE A 164 20.58 -26.84 9.69
N PHE A 165 19.70 -27.82 9.93
CA PHE A 165 19.77 -28.65 11.13
C PHE A 165 20.98 -29.58 11.15
N LEU A 166 21.43 -30.10 10.00
CA LEU A 166 22.68 -30.86 9.91
C LEU A 166 23.89 -30.00 10.28
N LYS A 167 23.99 -28.77 9.75
CA LYS A 167 25.06 -27.84 10.10
C LYS A 167 25.05 -27.51 11.59
N LYS A 168 23.88 -27.29 12.18
CA LYS A 168 23.74 -27.02 13.62
C LYS A 168 24.20 -28.20 14.49
N LYS A 169 23.82 -29.44 14.12
CA LYS A 169 24.29 -30.65 14.82
C LYS A 169 25.82 -30.80 14.74
N ASN A 170 26.42 -30.53 13.58
CA ASN A 170 27.87 -30.60 13.41
C ASN A 170 28.60 -29.50 14.18
N TYR A 171 28.06 -28.27 14.19
CA TYR A 171 28.62 -27.15 14.96
C TYR A 171 28.64 -27.47 16.47
N ASN A 172 27.53 -28.00 17.01
CA ASN A 172 27.46 -28.38 18.42
C ASN A 172 28.39 -29.55 18.77
N LYS A 173 28.61 -30.51 17.85
CA LYS A 173 29.59 -31.59 18.05
C LYS A 173 31.03 -31.07 18.11
N ILE A 174 31.39 -30.05 17.33
CA ILE A 174 32.74 -29.47 17.33
C ILE A 174 33.00 -28.73 18.65
N ASN A 175 32.01 -28.00 19.18
CA ASN A 175 32.16 -27.24 20.42
C ASN A 175 32.03 -28.08 21.71
N LEU A 176 31.55 -29.33 21.64
CA LEU A 176 31.52 -30.26 22.78
C LEU A 176 32.83 -31.06 22.93
N ASN A 177 33.71 -31.01 21.94
CA ASN A 177 35.02 -31.67 21.93
C ASN A 177 36.20 -30.68 22.13
N GLN A 178 35.89 -29.43 22.50
CA GLN A 178 36.84 -28.43 23.04
C GLN A 178 36.56 -28.26 24.53
#